data_AF-A0A1V4WTE0-F1
#
_entry.id   AF-A0A1V4WTE0-F1
#
_cell.length_a   1.000
_cell.length_b   1.000
_cell.length_c   1.000
_cell.angle_alpha   90.00
_cell.angle_beta   90.00
_cell.angle_gamma   90.00
#
_symmetry.space_group_name_H-M   'P 1'
#
loop_
_entity.id
_entity.type
_entity.pdbx_description
1 polymer ?
#
loop_
_entity_poly.entity_id
_entity_poly.type
_entity_poly.pdbx_seq_one_letter_code
_entity_poly.pdbx_strand_id
1 'polypeptide(L)'
;MAEEGKRLQIDADVEAVLEKRGIRREDIQGVIDFAEETGNVYVQPETGHCLAYSTPATTTYWVEFGREGGTYRIYRAYSHRMEILHGFNMPARKQQTMDWTCTKCDRKLELATVKLKYMEETFGVDIPACPSCQRIFVSEEDATQRMALAEKMLEDK
;
A
#
# COMPACT_ATOMS: atom_id res chain seq x y z
N MET A 1 20.89 -8.77 -21.00
CA MET A 1 20.25 -9.68 -20.02
C MET A 1 18.76 -9.37 -20.09
N ALA A 2 17.89 -10.38 -20.16
CA ALA A 2 16.51 -10.21 -20.60
C ALA A 2 15.67 -9.44 -19.56
N GLU A 3 15.38 -8.17 -19.85
CA GLU A 3 14.29 -7.44 -19.20
C GLU A 3 12.98 -8.01 -19.77
N GLU A 4 12.50 -9.12 -19.21
CA GLU A 4 11.10 -9.51 -19.38
C GLU A 4 10.25 -8.48 -18.64
N GLY A 5 10.01 -7.34 -19.30
CA GLY A 5 9.09 -6.34 -18.82
C GLY A 5 7.70 -6.95 -18.68
N LYS A 6 7.35 -7.36 -17.46
CA LYS A 6 6.16 -6.83 -16.78
C LYS A 6 5.10 -6.28 -17.73
N ARG A 7 4.19 -7.07 -18.33
CA ARG A 7 3.12 -6.48 -19.19
C ARG A 7 2.14 -5.72 -18.30
N LEU A 8 2.45 -4.46 -18.04
CA LEU A 8 1.62 -3.52 -17.32
C LEU A 8 0.64 -2.89 -18.29
N GLN A 9 -0.65 -3.08 -18.04
CA GLN A 9 -1.72 -2.46 -18.78
C GLN A 9 -2.29 -1.31 -17.94
N ILE A 10 -1.97 -0.09 -18.33
CA ILE A 10 -2.44 1.14 -17.67
C ILE A 10 -3.46 1.76 -18.60
N ASP A 11 -4.66 2.02 -18.09
CA ASP A 11 -5.71 2.70 -18.86
C ASP A 11 -5.37 4.20 -19.00
N ALA A 12 -5.84 4.86 -20.06
CA ALA A 12 -5.51 6.26 -20.32
C ALA A 12 -5.97 7.20 -19.19
N ASP A 13 -7.10 6.87 -18.55
CA ASP A 13 -7.60 7.60 -17.39
C ASP A 13 -6.65 7.49 -16.19
N VAL A 14 -6.13 6.28 -15.95
CA VAL A 14 -5.17 6.01 -14.88
C VAL A 14 -3.84 6.70 -15.21
N GLU A 15 -3.35 6.63 -16.44
CA GLU A 15 -2.11 7.30 -16.86
C GLU A 15 -2.18 8.82 -16.63
N ALA A 16 -3.31 9.45 -16.96
CA ALA A 16 -3.51 10.88 -16.70
C ALA A 16 -3.47 11.23 -15.20
N VAL A 17 -4.06 10.38 -14.34
CA VAL A 17 -4.00 10.55 -12.87
C VAL A 17 -2.57 10.36 -12.35
N LEU A 18 -1.86 9.35 -12.85
CA LEU A 18 -0.48 9.05 -12.49
C LEU A 18 0.45 10.21 -12.86
N GLU A 19 0.32 10.74 -14.07
CA GLU A 19 1.09 11.88 -14.55
C GLU A 19 0.83 13.12 -13.67
N LYS A 20 -0.44 13.39 -13.35
CA LYS A 20 -0.82 14.49 -12.45
C LYS A 20 -0.26 14.33 -11.04
N ARG A 21 -0.13 13.09 -10.56
CA ARG A 21 0.47 12.76 -9.25
C ARG A 21 1.99 12.62 -9.30
N GLY A 22 2.61 12.69 -10.49
CA GLY A 22 4.04 12.50 -10.68
C GLY A 22 4.52 11.06 -10.47
N ILE A 23 3.63 10.07 -10.55
CA ILE A 23 3.95 8.64 -10.42
C ILE A 23 4.28 8.11 -11.81
N ARG A 24 5.47 7.55 -12.01
CA ARG A 24 5.86 6.99 -13.31
C ARG A 24 5.54 5.51 -13.38
N ARG A 25 5.48 5.00 -14.62
CA ARG A 25 5.45 3.55 -14.89
C ARG A 25 6.59 2.79 -14.19
N GLU A 26 7.75 3.44 -14.05
CA GLU A 26 8.95 2.89 -13.42
C GLU A 26 8.72 2.67 -11.91
N ASP A 27 8.05 3.62 -11.24
CA ASP A 27 7.68 3.49 -9.83
C ASP A 27 6.70 2.33 -9.63
N ILE A 28 5.70 2.22 -10.52
CA ILE A 28 4.73 1.11 -10.49
C ILE A 28 5.44 -0.24 -10.68
N GLN A 29 6.34 -0.31 -11.66
CA GLN A 29 7.14 -1.51 -11.92
C GLN A 29 7.96 -1.88 -10.70
N GLY A 30 8.62 -0.91 -10.06
CA GLY A 30 9.40 -1.11 -8.84
C GLY A 30 8.55 -1.59 -7.66
N VAL A 31 7.33 -1.08 -7.50
CA VAL A 31 6.39 -1.57 -6.48
C VAL A 31 6.03 -3.03 -6.74
N ILE A 32 5.69 -3.40 -7.98
CA ILE A 32 5.33 -4.78 -8.32
C ILE A 32 6.52 -5.71 -8.16
N ASP A 33 7.72 -5.28 -8.54
CA ASP A 33 8.94 -6.06 -8.37
C ASP A 33 9.23 -6.33 -6.89
N PHE A 34 9.21 -5.28 -6.06
CA PHE A 34 9.33 -5.40 -4.61
C PHE A 34 8.22 -6.28 -4.01
N ALA A 35 7.00 -6.18 -4.55
CA ALA A 35 5.88 -6.97 -4.07
C ALA A 35 6.04 -8.45 -4.40
N GLU A 36 6.62 -8.81 -5.54
CA GLU A 36 6.92 -10.20 -5.88
C GLU A 36 8.14 -10.73 -5.12
N GLU A 37 9.21 -9.95 -5.00
CA GLU A 37 10.41 -10.34 -4.25
C GLU A 37 10.09 -10.57 -2.77
N THR A 38 9.36 -9.64 -2.16
CA THR A 38 9.06 -9.70 -0.73
C THR A 38 7.77 -10.45 -0.43
N GLY A 39 6.89 -10.65 -1.43
CA GLY A 39 5.51 -11.13 -1.29
C GLY A 39 4.55 -10.11 -0.68
N ASN A 40 4.83 -8.81 -0.81
CA ASN A 40 4.00 -7.74 -0.22
C ASN A 40 2.79 -7.38 -1.11
N VAL A 41 1.97 -8.39 -1.38
CA VAL A 41 0.74 -8.25 -2.16
C VAL A 41 -0.45 -8.63 -1.29
N TYR A 42 -1.47 -7.80 -1.34
CA TYR A 42 -2.79 -8.09 -0.81
C TYR A 42 -3.73 -8.35 -1.96
N VAL A 43 -4.57 -9.35 -1.86
CA VAL A 43 -5.58 -9.68 -2.88
C VAL A 43 -6.95 -9.61 -2.26
N GLN A 44 -7.88 -8.98 -2.96
CA GLN A 44 -9.29 -9.01 -2.63
C GLN A 44 -9.92 -10.21 -3.34
N PRO A 45 -10.39 -11.25 -2.62
CA PRO A 45 -10.97 -12.44 -3.21
C PRO A 45 -12.33 -12.18 -3.88
N GLU A 46 -13.01 -11.09 -3.52
CA GLU A 46 -14.30 -10.72 -4.11
C GLU A 46 -14.17 -10.17 -5.54
N THR A 47 -13.14 -9.37 -5.81
CA THR A 47 -12.95 -8.68 -7.10
C THR A 47 -11.75 -9.18 -7.88
N GLY A 48 -10.82 -9.90 -7.24
CA GLY A 48 -9.53 -10.27 -7.81
C GLY A 48 -8.52 -9.12 -7.87
N HIS A 49 -8.81 -7.97 -7.26
CA HIS A 49 -7.89 -6.84 -7.21
C HIS A 49 -6.72 -7.16 -6.29
N CYS A 50 -5.51 -6.81 -6.72
CA CYS A 50 -4.31 -6.89 -5.92
C CYS A 50 -3.84 -5.48 -5.55
N LEU A 51 -3.37 -5.29 -4.33
CA LEU A 51 -2.78 -4.05 -3.87
C LEU A 51 -1.40 -4.36 -3.30
N ALA A 52 -0.41 -3.62 -3.77
CA ALA A 52 0.95 -3.71 -3.28
C ALA A 52 1.46 -2.33 -2.90
N TYR A 53 2.47 -2.32 -2.03
CA TYR A 53 3.13 -1.09 -1.66
C TYR A 53 4.63 -1.26 -1.47
N SER A 54 5.36 -0.17 -1.69
CA SER A 54 6.81 -0.12 -1.45
C SER A 54 7.21 1.20 -0.82
N THR A 55 8.13 1.13 0.14
CA THR A 55 8.72 2.26 0.87
C THR A 55 10.22 2.31 0.62
N PRO A 56 10.67 2.80 -0.55
CA PRO A 56 12.10 2.91 -0.85
C PRO A 56 12.82 3.94 0.03
N ALA A 57 12.10 4.92 0.59
CA ALA A 57 12.65 5.96 1.47
C ALA A 57 11.55 6.53 2.38
N THR A 58 11.32 7.85 2.33
CA THR A 58 10.28 8.56 3.11
C THR A 58 8.92 8.61 2.41
N THR A 59 8.83 8.10 1.18
CA THR A 59 7.59 8.04 0.40
C THR A 59 7.21 6.61 0.17
N THR A 60 5.97 6.29 0.53
CA THR A 60 5.34 5.00 0.22
C THR A 60 4.55 5.15 -1.06
N TYR A 61 4.69 4.19 -1.97
CA TYR A 61 3.89 4.06 -3.18
C TYR A 61 2.97 2.87 -3.03
N TRP A 62 1.68 3.07 -3.27
CA TRP A 62 0.68 2.00 -3.35
C TRP A 62 0.17 1.90 -4.78
N VAL A 63 0.06 0.66 -5.25
CA VAL A 63 -0.42 0.33 -6.58
C VAL A 63 -1.48 -0.74 -6.43
N GLU A 64 -2.67 -0.45 -6.93
CA GLU A 64 -3.73 -1.43 -7.11
C GLU A 64 -3.75 -1.90 -8.56
N PHE A 65 -3.64 -3.21 -8.74
CA PHE A 65 -3.58 -3.87 -10.03
C PHE A 65 -4.33 -5.20 -10.02
N GLY A 66 -4.93 -5.60 -11.14
CA GLY A 66 -5.45 -6.95 -11.34
C GLY A 66 -4.41 -7.83 -12.02
N ARG A 67 -4.32 -9.11 -11.62
CA ARG A 67 -3.45 -10.09 -12.30
C ARG A 67 -4.30 -11.02 -13.16
N GLU A 68 -4.23 -10.82 -14.47
CA GLU A 68 -4.98 -11.60 -15.47
C GLU A 68 -3.99 -12.37 -16.36
N GLY A 69 -3.78 -13.67 -16.08
CA GLY A 69 -3.08 -14.59 -16.98
C GLY A 69 -1.65 -14.20 -17.41
N GLY A 70 -0.95 -13.36 -16.63
CA GLY A 70 0.39 -12.84 -16.96
C GLY A 70 0.45 -11.37 -17.38
N THR A 71 -0.69 -10.69 -17.42
CA THR A 71 -0.79 -9.23 -17.58
C THR A 71 -1.25 -8.60 -16.27
N TYR A 72 -0.66 -7.45 -15.93
CA TYR A 72 -0.97 -6.68 -14.72
C TYR A 72 -1.74 -5.42 -15.12
N ARG A 73 -3.05 -5.39 -14.84
CA ARG A 73 -3.89 -4.23 -15.17
C ARG A 73 -3.90 -3.25 -14.00
N ILE A 74 -3.32 -2.06 -14.16
CA ILE A 74 -3.29 -1.06 -13.10
C ILE A 74 -4.64 -0.36 -13.04
N TYR A 75 -5.30 -0.39 -11.88
CA TYR A 75 -6.55 0.31 -11.64
C TYR A 75 -6.30 1.70 -11.04
N ARG A 76 -5.36 1.80 -10.10
CA ARG A 76 -5.00 3.06 -9.44
C ARG A 76 -3.60 2.97 -8.84
N ALA A 77 -2.93 4.11 -8.72
CA ALA A 77 -1.77 4.23 -7.85
C ALA A 77 -1.78 5.58 -7.13
N TYR A 78 -1.26 5.58 -5.91
CA TYR A 78 -1.11 6.76 -5.08
C TYR A 78 0.20 6.66 -4.32
N SER A 79 0.77 7.82 -3.99
CA SER A 79 1.98 7.91 -3.20
C SER A 79 1.76 8.93 -2.10
N HIS A 80 2.28 8.60 -0.93
CA HIS A 80 2.22 9.50 0.22
C HIS A 80 3.52 9.41 0.99
N ARG A 81 3.94 10.55 1.50
CA ARG A 81 5.15 10.67 2.30
C ARG A 81 4.83 10.19 3.71
N MET A 82 5.20 8.98 4.05
CA MET A 82 5.10 8.43 5.40
C MET A 82 6.13 7.31 5.57
N GLU A 83 6.65 7.17 6.79
CA GLU A 83 7.58 6.12 7.19
C GLU A 83 6.86 5.14 8.12
N ILE A 84 6.82 3.87 7.74
CA ILE A 84 6.12 2.83 8.49
C ILE A 84 7.09 2.25 9.50
N LEU A 85 6.82 2.38 10.81
CA LEU A 85 7.68 1.80 11.83
C LEU A 85 7.30 0.33 12.06
N HIS A 86 8.12 -0.55 11.49
CA HIS A 86 8.05 -2.01 11.67
C HIS A 86 8.34 -2.39 13.13
N GLY A 87 7.74 -3.48 13.63
CA GLY A 87 8.01 -4.02 14.97
C GLY A 87 7.08 -3.58 16.10
N PHE A 88 6.13 -2.69 15.83
CA PHE A 88 5.06 -2.30 16.77
C PHE A 88 3.68 -2.50 16.13
N ASN A 89 3.27 -3.75 15.96
CA ASN A 89 1.94 -4.08 15.45
C ASN A 89 1.10 -4.68 16.58
N MET A 90 0.26 -3.85 17.20
CA MET A 90 -0.57 -4.26 18.32
C MET A 90 -2.00 -4.52 17.83
N PRO A 91 -2.61 -5.69 18.08
CA PRO A 91 -3.96 -5.97 17.59
C PRO A 91 -4.95 -4.97 18.19
N ALA A 92 -5.73 -4.30 17.34
CA ALA A 92 -6.69 -3.30 17.79
C ALA A 92 -7.87 -3.97 18.49
N ARG A 93 -8.48 -3.26 19.46
CA ARG A 93 -9.66 -3.75 20.21
C ARG A 93 -10.91 -3.93 19.32
N LYS A 94 -10.95 -3.25 18.17
CA LYS A 94 -12.01 -3.37 17.16
C LYS A 94 -11.57 -4.33 16.08
N GLN A 95 -12.23 -5.48 15.98
CA GLN A 95 -12.04 -6.45 14.92
C GLN A 95 -12.93 -6.06 13.73
N GLN A 96 -12.39 -5.28 12.79
CA GLN A 96 -12.96 -5.22 11.43
C GLN A 96 -12.11 -6.10 10.53
N THR A 97 -12.77 -7.09 9.92
CA THR A 97 -12.16 -7.95 8.92
C THR A 97 -12.40 -7.31 7.57
N MET A 98 -11.33 -6.95 6.88
CA MET A 98 -11.40 -6.48 5.50
C MET A 98 -11.45 -7.69 4.57
N ASP A 99 -12.03 -7.52 3.37
CA ASP A 99 -12.04 -8.58 2.35
C ASP A 99 -10.64 -8.86 1.80
N TRP A 100 -9.69 -7.96 2.00
CA TRP A 100 -8.31 -8.12 1.56
C TRP A 100 -7.55 -9.21 2.35
N THR A 101 -6.81 -10.04 1.61
CA THR A 101 -6.03 -11.18 2.11
C THR A 101 -4.58 -11.05 1.67
N CYS A 102 -3.63 -11.28 2.58
CA CYS A 102 -2.21 -11.24 2.24
C CYS A 102 -1.80 -12.50 1.46
N THR A 103 -1.28 -12.37 0.24
CA THR A 103 -0.89 -13.52 -0.59
C THR A 103 0.28 -14.33 -0.02
N LYS A 104 1.14 -13.69 0.78
CA LYS A 104 2.29 -14.35 1.43
C LYS A 104 1.89 -15.17 2.65
N CYS A 105 0.92 -14.69 3.42
CA CYS A 105 0.52 -15.32 4.67
C CYS A 105 -0.78 -16.11 4.56
N ASP A 106 -1.53 -15.92 3.47
CA ASP A 106 -2.88 -16.44 3.26
C ASP A 106 -3.81 -16.15 4.44
N ARG A 107 -3.69 -14.94 5.00
CA ARG A 107 -4.52 -14.48 6.13
C ARG A 107 -5.20 -13.17 5.81
N LYS A 108 -6.42 -13.04 6.32
CA LYS A 108 -7.18 -11.80 6.29
C LYS A 108 -6.46 -10.72 7.09
N LEU A 109 -6.61 -9.49 6.62
CA LEU A 109 -6.12 -8.31 7.31
C LEU A 109 -6.99 -8.01 8.54
N GLU A 110 -6.33 -7.67 9.64
CA GLU A 110 -6.99 -7.30 10.90
C GLU A 110 -6.51 -5.91 11.31
N LEU A 111 -7.41 -5.10 11.88
CA LEU A 111 -7.02 -3.79 12.42
C LEU A 111 -5.94 -3.96 13.49
N ALA A 112 -4.83 -3.26 13.29
CA ALA A 112 -3.75 -3.19 14.24
C ALA A 112 -3.29 -1.75 14.41
N THR A 113 -2.98 -1.39 15.65
CA THR A 113 -2.39 -0.11 15.98
C THR A 113 -0.91 -0.17 15.58
N VAL A 114 -0.56 0.55 14.52
CA VAL A 114 0.81 0.71 14.02
C VAL A 114 1.34 2.09 14.31
N LYS A 115 2.65 2.17 14.53
CA LYS A 115 3.32 3.47 14.63
C LYS A 115 3.76 3.89 13.24
N LEU A 116 3.28 5.05 12.82
CA LEU A 116 3.75 5.72 11.61
C LEU A 116 4.58 6.92 12.04
N LYS A 117 5.62 7.21 11.27
CA LYS A 117 6.42 8.40 11.42
C LYS A 117 6.21 9.29 10.22
N TYR A 118 5.80 10.52 10.49
CA TYR A 118 5.64 11.56 9.48
C TYR A 118 6.59 12.71 9.83
N MET A 119 7.54 12.97 8.93
CA MET A 119 8.68 13.85 9.19
C MET A 119 9.46 13.43 10.45
N GLU A 120 9.32 14.16 11.56
CA GLU A 120 10.00 13.89 12.84
C GLU A 120 9.05 13.41 13.94
N GLU A 121 7.74 13.40 13.71
CA GLU A 121 6.76 13.02 14.71
C GLU A 121 6.23 11.60 14.46
N THR A 122 6.16 10.80 15.53
CA THR A 122 5.67 9.42 15.50
C THR A 122 4.33 9.33 16.19
N PHE A 123 3.33 8.77 15.52
CA PHE A 123 1.97 8.63 16.03
C PHE A 123 1.43 7.22 15.78
N GLY A 124 0.59 6.74 16.71
CA GLY A 124 0.00 5.41 16.67
C GLY A 124 -1.39 5.46 16.06
N VAL A 125 -1.67 4.60 15.08
CA VAL A 125 -2.90 4.65 14.30
C VAL A 125 -3.40 3.26 13.95
N ASP A 126 -4.72 3.05 13.96
CA ASP A 126 -5.33 1.74 13.68
C ASP A 126 -5.46 1.53 12.17
N ILE A 127 -4.60 0.70 11.58
CA ILE A 127 -4.63 0.34 10.16
C ILE A 127 -4.75 -1.17 10.03
N PRO A 128 -5.48 -1.68 9.02
CA PRO A 128 -5.46 -3.11 8.71
C PRO A 128 -4.02 -3.57 8.44
N ALA A 129 -3.54 -4.51 9.25
CA ALA A 129 -2.22 -5.09 9.11
C ALA A 129 -2.30 -6.61 9.17
N CYS A 130 -1.35 -7.27 8.51
CA CYS A 130 -1.32 -8.72 8.54
C CYS A 130 -0.75 -9.20 9.88
N PRO A 131 -1.46 -10.07 10.64
CA PRO A 131 -0.99 -10.54 11.95
C PRO A 131 0.28 -11.40 11.85
N SER A 132 0.59 -11.97 10.68
CA SER A 132 1.72 -12.88 10.50
C SER A 132 2.98 -12.19 9.96
N CYS A 133 2.87 -11.27 9.00
CA CYS A 133 4.01 -10.57 8.43
C CYS A 133 4.16 -9.12 8.91
N GLN A 134 3.22 -8.62 9.73
CA GLN A 134 3.20 -7.26 10.29
C GLN A 134 3.18 -6.14 9.23
N ARG A 135 2.82 -6.48 7.99
CA ARG A 135 2.72 -5.52 6.90
C ARG A 135 1.39 -4.80 6.94
N ILE A 136 1.42 -3.51 6.69
CA ILE A 136 0.24 -2.65 6.77
C ILE A 136 -0.41 -2.49 5.41
N PHE A 137 -1.72 -2.56 5.37
CA PHE A 137 -2.51 -2.25 4.20
C PHE A 137 -3.02 -0.82 4.36
N VAL A 138 -2.62 0.09 3.48
CA VAL A 138 -3.12 1.47 3.52
C VAL A 138 -3.88 1.70 2.24
N SER A 139 -5.20 1.92 2.34
CA SER A 139 -6.05 2.33 1.22
C SER A 139 -5.80 3.80 0.86
N GLU A 140 -6.26 4.28 -0.30
CA GLU A 140 -6.14 5.70 -0.68
C GLU A 140 -6.82 6.61 0.37
N GLU A 141 -7.96 6.17 0.88
CA GLU A 141 -8.72 6.87 1.92
C GLU A 141 -7.98 6.87 3.26
N ASP A 142 -7.44 5.72 3.69
CA ASP A 142 -6.61 5.63 4.89
C ASP A 142 -5.36 6.50 4.76
N ALA A 143 -4.69 6.48 3.60
CA ALA A 143 -3.49 7.28 3.39
C ALA A 143 -3.80 8.78 3.52
N THR A 144 -4.85 9.24 2.84
CA THR A 144 -5.28 10.65 2.87
C THR A 144 -5.75 11.07 4.26
N GLN A 145 -6.60 10.26 4.89
CA GLN A 145 -7.15 10.56 6.21
C GLN A 145 -6.07 10.54 7.30
N ARG A 146 -5.08 9.65 7.20
CA ARG A 146 -3.96 9.57 8.15
C ARG A 146 -2.97 10.69 7.96
N MET A 147 -2.74 11.14 6.73
CA MET A 147 -1.98 12.37 6.46
C MET A 147 -2.69 13.59 7.07
N ALA A 148 -4.00 13.73 6.82
CA ALA A 148 -4.77 14.83 7.40
C ALA A 148 -4.75 14.82 8.94
N LEU A 149 -4.77 13.64 9.57
CA LEU A 149 -4.60 13.50 11.02
C LEU A 149 -3.21 13.95 11.47
N ALA A 150 -2.15 13.54 10.77
CA ALA A 150 -0.78 13.93 11.09
C ALA A 150 -0.54 15.44 10.94
N GLU A 151 -1.03 16.03 9.85
CA GLU A 151 -0.95 17.47 9.57
C GLU A 151 -1.68 18.29 10.65
N LYS A 152 -2.90 17.88 11.01
CA LYS A 152 -3.67 18.55 12.05
C LYS A 152 -3.00 18.48 13.44
N MET A 153 -2.29 17.39 13.74
CA MET A 153 -1.54 17.27 14.99
C MET A 153 -0.29 18.17 15.01
N LEU A 154 0.32 18.42 13.84
CA LEU A 154 1.46 19.32 13.70
C LEU A 154 1.06 20.81 13.75
N GLU A 155 -0.14 21.18 13.26
CA GLU A 155 -0.63 22.56 13.27
C GLU A 155 -1.03 23.08 14.66
N ASP A 156 -1.34 22.21 15.62
CA ASP A 156 -1.78 22.59 16.98
C ASP A 156 -0.62 22.90 17.95
N LYS A 157 0.63 22.96 17.46
CA LYS A 157 1.85 23.06 18.27
C LYS A 157 2.63 24.36 18.11
#